data_AF-A0A3C2DAH6-F1
#
_entry.id   AF-A0A3C2DAH6-F1
#
_cell.length_a   1.000
_cell.length_b   1.000
_cell.length_c   1.000
_cell.angle_alpha   90.00
_cell.angle_beta   90.00
_cell.angle_gamma   90.00
#
_symmetry.space_group_name_H-M   'P 1'
#
loop_
_entity.id
_entity.type
_entity.pdbx_description
1 polymer ?
#
loop_
_entity_poly.entity_id
_entity_poly.type
_entity_poly.pdbx_seq_one_letter_code
_entity_poly.pdbx_strand_id
1 'polypeptide(L)'
;MISVLLVMLTGILTGFAINRYPLAVKTNDRLISGAIYVLLFLPGISVGLNKAIVQNLDKIGIQALIITVGAIFRKCSVFSGVILTILVPFLVTFILK
;
A
#
# COMPACT_ATOMS: atom_id res chain seq x y z
N MET A 1 -16.68 7.57 2.58
CA MET A 1 -15.56 8.55 2.60
C MET A 1 -15.43 9.19 3.98
N ILE A 2 -16.44 9.92 4.47
CA ILE A 2 -16.39 10.56 5.81
C ILE A 2 -16.12 9.56 6.95
N SER A 3 -16.72 8.36 6.90
CA SER A 3 -16.55 7.34 7.94
C SER A 3 -15.12 6.81 8.04
N VAL A 4 -14.40 6.69 6.91
CA VAL A 4 -13.00 6.24 6.90
C VAL A 4 -12.10 7.28 7.55
N LEU A 5 -12.36 8.56 7.26
CA LEU A 5 -11.65 9.68 7.86
C LEU A 5 -11.87 9.73 9.38
N LEU A 6 -13.11 9.49 9.82
CA LEU A 6 -13.47 9.44 11.24
C LEU A 6 -12.75 8.30 11.98
N VAL A 7 -12.69 7.12 11.37
CA VAL A 7 -11.94 5.96 11.91
C VAL A 7 -10.45 6.26 12.00
N MET A 8 -9.85 6.92 11.00
CA MET A 8 -8.44 7.31 11.07
C MET A 8 -8.16 8.33 12.18
N LEU A 9 -9.02 9.34 12.33
CA LEU A 9 -8.92 10.32 13.41
C LEU A 9 -9.00 9.65 14.78
N THR A 10 -9.97 8.76 14.98
CA THR A 10 -10.10 8.02 16.25
C THR A 10 -8.92 7.08 16.49
N GLY A 11 -8.37 6.47 15.44
CA GLY A 11 -7.21 5.60 15.52
C GLY A 11 -5.95 6.34 15.97
N ILE A 12 -5.72 7.56 15.45
CA ILE A 12 -4.59 8.41 15.83
C ILE A 12 -4.74 8.88 17.28
N LEU A 13 -5.93 9.35 17.67
CA LEU A 13 -6.22 9.78 19.05
C LEU A 13 -6.00 8.63 20.06
N THR A 14 -6.49 7.45 19.72
CA THR A 14 -6.33 6.25 20.55
C THR A 14 -4.86 5.81 20.61
N GLY A 15 -4.15 5.87 19.48
CA GLY A 15 -2.72 5.58 19.42
C GLY A 15 -1.88 6.54 20.27
N PHE A 16 -2.21 7.83 20.27
CA PHE A 16 -1.53 8.83 21.10
C PHE A 16 -1.74 8.61 22.60
N ALA A 17 -2.95 8.23 23.02
CA ALA A 17 -3.25 7.89 24.41
C ALA A 17 -2.50 6.63 24.89
N ILE A 18 -2.36 5.61 24.04
CA ILE A 18 -1.72 4.33 24.36
C ILE A 18 -0.19 4.40 24.29
N ASN A 19 0.38 5.38 23.57
CA ASN A 19 1.82 5.59 23.44
C ASN A 19 2.54 5.83 24.79
N ARG A 20 1.80 6.12 25.87
CA ARG A 20 2.37 6.29 27.22
C ARG A 20 2.79 4.97 27.89
N TYR A 21 2.36 3.81 27.37
CA TYR A 21 2.66 2.49 27.94
C TYR A 21 3.56 1.66 27.00
N PRO A 22 4.87 1.54 27.29
CA PRO A 22 5.83 0.87 26.37
C PRO A 22 5.54 -0.62 26.16
N LEU A 23 4.91 -1.30 27.14
CA LEU A 23 4.51 -2.70 26.98
C LEU A 23 3.34 -2.88 26.00
N ALA A 24 2.38 -1.94 25.95
CA ALA A 24 1.27 -1.98 25.01
C ALA A 24 1.75 -1.77 23.57
N VAL A 25 2.73 -0.88 23.38
CA VAL A 25 3.35 -0.61 22.07
C VAL A 25 4.08 -1.85 21.53
N LYS A 26 4.82 -2.58 22.37
CA LYS A 26 5.54 -3.79 21.96
C LYS A 26 4.61 -4.94 21.53
N THR A 27 3.45 -5.07 22.16
CA THR A 27 2.43 -6.06 21.76
C THR A 27 1.75 -5.64 20.46
N ASN A 28 1.51 -4.34 20.26
CA ASN A 28 0.91 -3.82 19.05
C ASN A 28 1.77 -4.11 17.80
N ASP A 29 3.10 -4.03 17.91
CA ASP A 29 4.01 -4.36 16.81
C ASP A 29 3.82 -5.79 16.27
N ARG A 30 3.70 -6.77 17.18
CA ARG A 30 3.41 -8.16 16.80
C ARG A 30 2.04 -8.32 16.16
N LEU A 31 1.03 -7.61 16.66
CA LEU A 31 -0.32 -7.62 16.10
C LEU A 31 -0.36 -7.00 14.70
N ILE A 32 0.34 -5.88 14.49
CA ILE A 32 0.44 -5.21 13.19
C ILE A 32 1.12 -6.14 12.18
N SER A 33 2.24 -6.76 12.55
CA SER A 33 2.93 -7.70 11.68
C SER A 33 2.02 -8.87 11.26
N GLY A 34 1.31 -9.47 12.22
CA GLY A 34 0.30 -10.50 11.94
C GLY A 34 -0.82 -9.99 11.01
N ALA A 35 -1.33 -8.78 11.26
CA ALA A 35 -2.35 -8.17 10.42
C ALA A 35 -1.85 -7.92 9.00
N ILE A 36 -0.60 -7.47 8.81
CA ILE A 36 0.00 -7.28 7.48
C ILE A 36 0.05 -8.61 6.72
N TYR A 37 0.48 -9.71 7.36
CA TYR A 37 0.49 -11.01 6.70
C TYR A 37 -0.90 -11.44 6.24
N VAL A 38 -1.92 -11.28 7.09
CA VAL A 38 -3.31 -11.56 6.74
C VAL A 38 -3.76 -10.65 5.60
N LEU A 39 -3.49 -9.35 5.70
CA LEU A 39 -3.84 -8.34 4.68
C LEU A 39 -3.10 -8.51 3.36
N LEU A 40 -1.93 -9.16 3.31
CA LEU A 40 -1.26 -9.51 2.06
C LEU A 40 -1.79 -10.82 1.48
N PHE A 41 -2.14 -11.77 2.35
CA PHE A 41 -2.67 -13.07 1.97
C PHE A 41 -4.07 -12.97 1.33
N LEU A 42 -4.98 -12.19 1.92
CA LEU A 42 -6.35 -12.02 1.44
C LEU A 42 -6.43 -11.46 0.00
N PRO A 43 -5.73 -10.36 -0.34
CA PRO A 43 -5.63 -9.87 -1.72
C PRO A 43 -4.92 -10.86 -2.64
N GLY A 44 -3.91 -11.59 -2.15
CA GLY A 44 -3.23 -12.63 -2.92
C GLY A 44 -4.21 -13.70 -3.43
N ILE A 45 -5.07 -14.21 -2.56
CA ILE A 45 -6.12 -15.17 -2.95
C ILE A 45 -7.16 -14.51 -3.88
N SER A 46 -7.61 -13.29 -3.54
CA SER A 46 -8.65 -12.60 -4.31
C SER A 46 -8.21 -12.31 -5.75
N VAL A 47 -6.93 -11.99 -5.95
CA VAL A 47 -6.33 -11.78 -7.27
C VAL A 47 -6.08 -13.11 -7.98
N GLY A 48 -5.63 -14.15 -7.26
CA GLY A 48 -5.34 -15.47 -7.83
C GLY A 48 -6.56 -16.26 -8.31
N LEU A 49 -7.73 -16.06 -7.68
CA LEU A 49 -8.99 -16.71 -8.10
C LEU A 49 -9.70 -15.97 -9.25
N ASN A 50 -9.28 -14.75 -9.56
CA ASN A 50 -9.89 -13.96 -10.62
C ASN A 50 -9.30 -14.35 -11.98
N LYS A 51 -10.02 -15.18 -12.75
CA LYS A 51 -9.61 -15.64 -14.09
C LYS A 51 -9.26 -14.49 -15.03
N ALA A 52 -9.93 -13.33 -14.91
CA ALA A 52 -9.66 -12.16 -15.74
C ALA A 52 -8.32 -11.50 -15.43
N ILE A 53 -7.87 -11.57 -14.17
CA ILE A 53 -6.54 -11.13 -13.78
C ILE A 53 -5.52 -12.19 -14.17
N VAL A 54 -5.78 -13.47 -13.85
CA VAL A 54 -4.90 -14.62 -14.18
C VAL A 54 -4.53 -14.68 -15.66
N GLN A 55 -5.50 -14.52 -16.57
CA GLN A 55 -5.26 -14.53 -18.01
C GLN A 55 -4.49 -13.30 -18.52
N ASN A 56 -4.54 -12.18 -17.79
CA ASN A 56 -3.81 -10.95 -18.10
C ASN A 56 -2.58 -10.73 -17.20
N LEU A 57 -2.17 -11.74 -16.41
CA LEU A 57 -1.05 -11.64 -15.50
C LEU A 57 0.26 -11.34 -16.22
N ASP A 58 0.40 -11.76 -17.47
CA ASP A 58 1.59 -11.42 -18.26
C ASP A 58 1.73 -9.90 -18.43
N LYS A 59 0.65 -9.23 -18.88
CA LYS A 59 0.64 -7.77 -19.05
C LYS A 59 0.70 -7.02 -17.72
N ILE A 60 -0.14 -7.41 -16.75
CA ILE A 60 -0.24 -6.74 -15.45
C ILE A 60 1.03 -6.98 -14.62
N GLY A 61 1.58 -8.20 -14.67
CA GLY A 61 2.79 -8.60 -13.96
C GLY A 61 4.03 -7.89 -14.48
N ILE A 62 4.23 -7.82 -15.81
CA ILE A 62 5.33 -7.04 -16.39
C ILE A 62 5.18 -5.55 -16.09
N GLN A 63 3.97 -4.99 -16.18
CA GLN A 63 3.72 -3.61 -15.82
C GLN A 63 4.04 -3.34 -14.34
N ALA A 64 3.58 -4.20 -13.43
CA ALA A 64 3.88 -4.09 -12.01
C ALA A 64 5.38 -4.21 -11.73
N LEU A 65 6.08 -5.14 -12.39
CA LEU A 65 7.53 -5.34 -12.24
C LEU A 65 8.31 -4.10 -12.70
N ILE A 66 7.96 -3.52 -13.86
CA ILE A 66 8.58 -2.28 -14.36
C ILE A 66 8.34 -1.12 -13.39
N ILE A 67 7.13 -0.99 -12.83
CA ILE A 67 6.81 0.04 -11.83
C ILE A 67 7.64 -0.16 -10.55
N THR A 68 7.70 -1.38 -10.02
CA THR A 68 8.43 -1.70 -8.79
C THR A 68 9.93 -1.54 -8.96
N VAL A 69 10.53 -2.08 -10.03
CA VAL A 69 11.96 -1.92 -10.34
C VAL A 69 12.28 -0.45 -10.61
N GLY A 70 11.43 0.25 -11.36
CA GLY A 70 11.58 1.69 -11.59
C GLY A 70 11.47 2.50 -10.30
N ALA A 71 10.65 2.10 -9.33
CA ALA A 71 10.54 2.76 -8.03
C ALA A 71 11.76 2.49 -7.13
N ILE A 72 12.26 1.25 -7.10
CA ILE A 72 13.44 0.85 -6.32
C ILE A 72 14.70 1.53 -6.87
N PHE A 73 14.89 1.53 -8.18
CA PHE A 73 16.03 2.16 -8.84
C PHE A 73 16.02 3.69 -8.65
N ARG A 74 14.84 4.32 -8.71
CA ARG A 74 14.67 5.75 -8.39
C ARG A 74 15.03 6.08 -6.95
N LYS A 75 14.70 5.22 -5.98
CA LYS A 75 15.05 5.44 -4.58
C LYS A 75 16.56 5.37 -4.30
N CYS A 76 17.34 4.71 -5.16
CA CYS A 76 18.79 4.65 -5.01
C CYS A 76 19.52 5.91 -5.50
N SER A 77 18.89 6.77 -6.35
CA SER A 77 19.57 7.96 -6.92
C SER A 77 18.84 9.30 -6.80
N VAL A 78 17.54 9.36 -6.49
CA VAL A 78 16.83 10.65 -6.46
C VAL A 78 15.85 10.70 -5.29
N PHE A 79 16.35 11.15 -4.14
CA PHE A 79 15.49 11.62 -3.07
C PHE A 79 14.93 13.00 -3.48
N SER A 80 13.59 13.07 -3.57
CA SER A 80 12.74 14.29 -3.51
C SER A 80 12.08 14.84 -4.80
N GLY A 81 12.65 14.73 -6.02
CA GLY A 81 12.10 15.50 -7.17
C GLY A 81 11.17 14.78 -8.17
N VAL A 82 11.39 13.49 -8.46
CA VAL A 82 10.88 12.86 -9.72
C VAL A 82 9.63 11.98 -9.52
N ILE A 83 9.27 11.66 -8.27
CA ILE A 83 8.07 10.86 -7.95
C ILE A 83 6.78 11.57 -8.41
N LEU A 84 6.73 12.91 -8.32
CA LEU A 84 5.57 13.70 -8.71
C LEU A 84 5.42 13.78 -10.23
N THR A 85 6.54 13.93 -10.96
CA THR A 85 6.54 14.13 -12.43
C THR A 85 6.08 12.90 -13.21
N ILE A 86 6.28 11.69 -12.67
CA ILE A 86 5.89 10.44 -13.35
C ILE A 86 4.54 9.90 -12.84
N LEU A 87 4.12 10.25 -11.61
CA LEU A 87 2.82 9.86 -11.08
C LEU A 87 1.67 10.69 -11.65
N VAL A 88 1.86 11.99 -11.89
CA VAL A 88 0.83 12.88 -12.47
C VAL A 88 0.32 12.40 -13.84
N PRO A 89 1.17 12.06 -14.84
CA PRO A 89 0.66 11.58 -16.13
C PRO A 89 0.02 10.19 -16.03
N PHE A 90 0.47 9.35 -15.09
CA PHE A 90 -0.11 8.02 -14.87
C PHE A 90 -1.51 8.11 -14.24
N LEU A 91 -1.71 9.02 -13.29
CA LEU A 91 -3.02 9.27 -12.68
C LEU A 91 -4.03 9.89 -13.67
N VAL A 92 -3.56 10.81 -14.54
CA VAL A 92 -4.38 11.45 -15.58
C VAL A 92 -4.82 10.44 -16.65
N THR A 93 -3.94 9.51 -17.05
CA THR A 93 -4.28 8.48 -18.05
C THR A 93 -5.25 7.42 -17.51
N PHE A 94 -5.23 7.16 -16.19
CA PHE A 94 -6.13 6.20 -15.54
C PHE A 94 -7.50 6.78 -15.18
N ILE A 95 -7.63 8.11 -15.01
CA ILE A 95 -8.92 8.78 -14.78
C ILE A 95 -9.68 9.10 -16.09
N LEU A 96 -8.99 9.28 -17.22
CA LEU A 96 -9.59 9.64 -18.51
C LEU A 96 -9.94 8.45 -19.43
N LYS A 97 -9.82 7.21 -18.95
CA LYS A 97 -10.23 5.99 -19.67
C LYS A 97 -11.26 5.22 -18.87
#